data_AF-A0A142XFU4-F1
#
_entry.id   AF-A0A142XFU4-F1
#
_cell.length_a   1.000
_cell.length_b   1.000
_cell.length_c   1.000
_cell.angle_alpha   90.00
_cell.angle_beta   90.00
_cell.angle_gamma   90.00
#
_symmetry.space_group_name_H-M   'P 1'
#
loop_
_entity.id
_entity.type
_entity.pdbx_description
1 polymer ?
#
loop_
_entity_poly.entity_id
_entity_poly.type
_entity_poly.pdbx_seq_one_letter_code
_entity_poly.pdbx_strand_id
1 'polypeptide(L)'
;MFGLFQRTRAQTAPQKRTVLRLEALEWRDVPDGAPGDPTSPPTVPNAAPIIVTFAAAEIANGLFQISGSVADEHPSGLVITFGGATSANGLTVTTAADGTFSRTIQFRVDGSDEGILTAIAVDDHNLTSQTVQMFVAPTA
;
A
#
# COMPACT_ATOMS: atom_id res chain seq x y z
N MET A 1 55.61 8.44 52.75
CA MET A 1 55.10 7.06 52.87
C MET A 1 53.63 7.10 52.45
N PHE A 2 53.24 6.29 51.44
CA PHE A 2 51.85 6.06 50.94
C PHE A 2 51.18 7.25 50.23
N GLY A 3 50.55 7.18 49.05
CA GLY A 3 50.27 6.14 48.06
C GLY A 3 49.22 6.72 47.09
N LEU A 4 49.53 6.86 45.79
CA LEU A 4 48.60 7.38 44.78
C LEU A 4 47.60 6.29 44.34
N PHE A 5 46.30 6.56 44.46
CA PHE A 5 45.26 5.78 43.80
C PHE A 5 45.09 6.26 42.36
N GLN A 6 45.43 5.40 41.39
CA GLN A 6 45.04 5.55 39.99
C GLN A 6 43.65 4.95 39.79
N ARG A 7 42.72 5.74 39.24
CA ARG A 7 41.46 5.24 38.65
C ARG A 7 41.49 5.53 37.15
N THR A 8 41.48 4.46 36.39
CA THR A 8 41.34 4.37 34.93
C THR A 8 40.10 5.13 34.43
N ARG A 9 40.28 6.04 33.46
CA ARG A 9 39.21 6.54 32.59
C ARG A 9 39.36 5.90 31.21
N ALA A 10 38.24 5.35 30.73
CA ALA A 10 38.11 4.68 29.44
C ALA A 10 38.47 5.59 28.26
N GLN A 11 39.23 5.04 27.30
CA GLN A 11 39.51 5.67 26.01
C GLN A 11 38.28 5.55 25.10
N THR A 12 37.67 6.69 24.76
CA THR A 12 36.71 6.80 23.64
C THR A 12 37.50 6.85 22.33
N ALA A 13 37.25 5.90 21.43
CA ALA A 13 37.90 5.86 20.12
C ALA A 13 37.45 7.02 19.20
N PRO A 14 38.34 7.61 18.39
CA PRO A 14 37.98 8.65 17.42
C PRO A 14 37.32 8.04 16.17
N GLN A 15 36.09 8.45 15.86
CA GLN A 15 35.44 8.12 14.58
C GLN A 15 36.13 8.88 13.43
N LYS A 16 36.70 8.15 12.48
CA LYS A 16 37.26 8.71 11.25
C LYS A 16 36.13 9.19 10.34
N ARG A 17 36.05 10.49 10.07
CA ARG A 17 35.22 11.06 9.00
C ARG A 17 35.89 10.78 7.66
N THR A 18 35.31 9.88 6.87
CA THR A 18 35.74 9.65 5.49
C THR A 18 35.18 10.76 4.60
N VAL A 19 36.06 11.63 4.11
CA VAL A 19 35.73 12.61 3.05
C VAL A 19 35.92 11.91 1.71
N LEU A 20 34.82 11.66 0.99
CA LEU A 20 34.87 11.11 -0.37
C LEU A 20 35.36 12.22 -1.30
N ARG A 21 36.60 12.07 -1.77
CA ARG A 21 37.22 12.97 -2.74
C ARG A 21 36.78 12.52 -4.13
N LEU A 22 36.03 13.37 -4.83
CA LEU A 22 35.61 13.12 -6.22
C LEU A 22 36.84 13.28 -7.11
N GLU A 23 37.48 12.17 -7.49
CA GLU A 23 38.58 12.15 -8.45
C GLU A 23 38.05 12.06 -9.88
N ALA A 24 38.64 12.87 -10.74
CA ALA A 24 38.17 13.21 -12.08
C ALA A 24 37.93 11.96 -12.95
N LEU A 25 36.71 11.88 -13.46
CA LEU A 25 36.24 10.86 -14.37
C LEU A 25 36.67 11.24 -15.80
N GLU A 26 37.96 11.10 -16.10
CA GLU A 26 38.44 11.31 -17.46
C GLU A 26 39.21 10.10 -17.97
N TRP A 27 38.81 9.72 -19.19
CA TRP A 27 39.47 8.80 -20.12
C TRP A 27 39.19 7.30 -19.99
N ARG A 28 38.11 6.85 -20.65
CA ARG A 28 38.12 5.62 -21.46
C ARG A 28 37.47 5.87 -22.81
N ASP A 29 38.31 5.91 -23.83
CA ASP A 29 37.98 5.74 -25.24
C ASP A 29 37.12 4.47 -25.41
N VAL A 30 35.95 4.57 -26.05
CA VAL A 30 35.10 3.43 -26.42
C VAL A 30 35.06 3.36 -27.95
N PRO A 31 35.37 2.21 -28.57
CA PRO A 31 35.35 2.07 -30.01
C PRO A 31 33.91 2.21 -30.56
N ASP A 32 33.77 2.91 -31.69
CA ASP A 32 32.52 3.05 -32.46
C ASP A 32 31.87 1.68 -32.74
N GLY A 33 30.75 1.42 -32.09
CA GLY A 33 29.87 0.28 -32.33
C GLY A 33 28.59 0.36 -31.48
N ALA A 34 27.48 0.82 -32.08
CA ALA A 34 26.17 0.85 -31.41
C ALA A 34 25.73 -0.57 -30.99
N PRO A 35 25.23 -0.79 -29.75
CA PRO A 35 23.78 -1.01 -29.58
C PRO A 35 23.21 -0.62 -28.18
N GLY A 36 21.97 -0.10 -28.17
CA GLY A 36 21.00 -0.05 -27.05
C GLY A 36 21.52 0.08 -25.61
N ASP A 37 21.29 1.24 -25.01
CA ASP A 37 21.49 1.52 -23.58
C ASP A 37 20.86 0.43 -22.67
N PRO A 38 21.64 -0.35 -21.90
CA PRO A 38 21.12 -1.42 -21.05
C PRO A 38 20.61 -0.95 -19.68
N THR A 39 20.43 0.36 -19.44
CA THR A 39 20.07 0.90 -18.12
C THR A 39 18.58 1.26 -17.94
N SER A 40 17.74 1.03 -18.95
CA SER A 40 16.30 1.20 -18.77
C SER A 40 15.77 0.09 -17.86
N PRO A 41 15.21 0.39 -16.66
CA PRO A 41 14.55 -0.63 -15.85
C PRO A 41 13.43 -1.28 -16.68
N PRO A 42 13.16 -2.58 -16.50
CA PRO A 42 12.03 -3.20 -17.18
C PRO A 42 10.75 -2.47 -16.80
N THR A 43 10.08 -1.85 -17.78
CA THR A 43 8.74 -1.30 -17.58
C THR A 43 7.77 -2.48 -17.44
N VAL A 44 7.28 -2.72 -16.23
CA VAL A 44 6.13 -3.60 -16.04
C VAL A 44 4.91 -2.87 -16.60
N PRO A 45 4.17 -3.44 -17.57
CA PRO A 45 2.96 -2.80 -18.07
C PRO A 45 1.93 -2.74 -16.93
N ASN A 46 1.28 -1.59 -16.76
CA ASN A 46 0.21 -1.42 -15.79
C ASN A 46 -0.98 -2.30 -16.16
N ALA A 47 -1.40 -3.21 -15.27
CA ALA A 47 -2.59 -4.02 -15.44
C ALA A 47 -3.76 -3.44 -14.62
N ALA A 48 -4.98 -3.91 -14.90
CA ALA A 48 -6.12 -3.52 -14.10
C ALA A 48 -6.08 -4.27 -12.75
N PRO A 49 -6.46 -3.61 -11.64
CA PRO A 49 -6.44 -4.24 -10.32
C PRO A 49 -7.47 -5.36 -10.22
N ILE A 50 -7.22 -6.34 -9.34
CA ILE A 50 -8.13 -7.46 -9.10
C ILE A 50 -8.46 -7.53 -7.61
N ILE A 51 -9.73 -7.33 -7.25
CA ILE A 51 -10.19 -7.60 -5.88
C ILE A 51 -10.21 -9.11 -5.62
N VAL A 52 -9.32 -9.58 -4.74
CA VAL A 52 -9.11 -11.01 -4.45
C VAL A 52 -10.05 -11.48 -3.35
N THR A 53 -10.21 -10.68 -2.29
CA THR A 53 -11.10 -10.99 -1.17
C THR A 53 -12.02 -9.82 -0.90
N PHE A 54 -13.28 -10.13 -0.56
CA PHE A 54 -14.28 -9.13 -0.20
C PHE A 54 -15.22 -9.73 0.83
N ALA A 55 -15.26 -9.12 2.01
CA ALA A 55 -16.06 -9.56 3.15
C ALA A 55 -16.64 -8.35 3.89
N ALA A 56 -17.80 -8.56 4.49
CA ALA A 56 -18.48 -7.60 5.36
C ALA A 56 -18.98 -8.38 6.56
N ALA A 57 -18.50 -7.99 7.74
CA ALA A 57 -18.88 -8.61 9.00
C ALA A 57 -19.57 -7.57 9.88
N GLU A 58 -20.74 -7.92 10.40
CA GLU A 58 -21.43 -7.09 11.39
C GLU A 58 -20.67 -7.14 12.73
N ILE A 59 -20.34 -5.97 13.27
CA ILE A 59 -19.62 -5.85 14.54
C ILE A 59 -20.50 -5.30 15.68
N ALA A 60 -21.55 -4.52 15.38
CA ALA A 60 -22.56 -4.08 16.36
C ALA A 60 -23.74 -3.33 15.70
N ASN A 61 -25.00 -3.70 15.95
CA ASN A 61 -26.21 -2.92 15.63
C ASN A 61 -26.18 -2.21 14.25
N GLY A 62 -25.98 -2.96 13.17
CA GLY A 62 -25.86 -2.44 11.81
C GLY A 62 -24.51 -1.80 11.45
N LEU A 63 -23.55 -1.78 12.35
CA LEU A 63 -22.17 -1.39 12.08
C LEU A 63 -21.42 -2.58 11.49
N PHE A 64 -20.91 -2.43 10.28
CA PHE A 64 -20.19 -3.47 9.57
C PHE A 64 -18.73 -3.07 9.34
N GLN A 65 -17.82 -4.01 9.54
CA GLN A 65 -16.46 -3.93 9.04
C GLN A 65 -16.39 -4.60 7.67
N ILE A 66 -16.24 -3.79 6.64
CA ILE A 66 -15.99 -4.25 5.27
C ILE A 66 -14.48 -4.33 5.08
N SER A 67 -13.99 -5.48 4.62
CA SER A 67 -12.57 -5.73 4.43
C SER A 67 -12.31 -6.57 3.20
N GLY A 68 -11.09 -6.48 2.69
CA GLY A 68 -10.68 -7.21 1.51
C GLY A 68 -9.23 -6.95 1.14
N SER A 69 -8.84 -7.49 -0.01
CA SER A 69 -7.51 -7.33 -0.58
C SER A 69 -7.59 -7.20 -2.10
N VAL A 70 -6.64 -6.45 -2.65
CA VAL A 70 -6.50 -6.22 -4.09
C VAL A 70 -5.11 -6.69 -4.51
N ALA A 71 -5.07 -7.44 -5.62
CA ALA A 71 -3.84 -7.81 -6.31
C ALA A 71 -3.62 -6.86 -7.49
N ASP A 72 -2.42 -6.29 -7.56
CA ASP A 72 -1.99 -5.32 -8.58
C ASP A 72 -0.45 -5.24 -8.57
N GLU A 73 0.17 -4.68 -9.61
CA GLU A 73 1.60 -4.35 -9.61
C GLU A 73 1.96 -3.25 -8.60
N HIS A 74 1.01 -2.34 -8.35
CA HIS A 74 1.09 -1.24 -7.39
C HIS A 74 -0.12 -1.25 -6.44
N PRO A 75 -0.20 -2.23 -5.51
CA PRO A 75 -1.40 -2.46 -4.70
C PRO A 75 -1.69 -1.37 -3.67
N SER A 76 -0.77 -0.42 -3.46
CA SER A 76 -0.89 0.67 -2.50
C SER A 76 -1.65 1.84 -3.09
N GLY A 77 -2.59 2.41 -2.33
CA GLY A 77 -3.22 3.67 -2.73
C GLY A 77 -4.37 3.55 -3.73
N LEU A 78 -4.77 2.33 -4.09
CA LEU A 78 -5.88 2.07 -5.00
C LEU A 78 -7.20 2.51 -4.37
N VAL A 79 -8.10 3.05 -5.17
CA VAL A 79 -9.39 3.55 -4.70
C VAL A 79 -10.45 2.47 -4.90
N ILE A 80 -10.96 1.93 -3.81
CA ILE A 80 -12.14 1.08 -3.80
C ILE A 80 -13.38 1.95 -3.69
N THR A 81 -14.35 1.76 -4.58
CA THR A 81 -15.66 2.41 -4.53
C THR A 81 -16.74 1.39 -4.24
N PHE A 82 -17.49 1.61 -3.17
CA PHE A 82 -18.63 0.79 -2.78
C PHE A 82 -19.89 1.23 -3.52
N GLY A 83 -20.72 0.25 -3.88
CA GLY A 83 -21.99 0.44 -4.57
C GLY A 83 -23.10 -0.44 -4.02
N GLY A 84 -24.15 -0.61 -4.80
CA GLY A 84 -25.36 -1.35 -4.40
C GLY A 84 -26.45 -0.43 -3.84
N ALA A 85 -27.51 -1.03 -3.30
CA ALA A 85 -28.70 -0.32 -2.81
C ALA A 85 -28.62 0.08 -1.32
N THR A 86 -27.42 -0.01 -0.72
CA THR A 86 -27.20 0.17 0.72
C THR A 86 -26.61 1.55 1.03
N SER A 87 -26.55 1.95 2.31
CA SER A 87 -25.84 3.17 2.74
C SER A 87 -24.35 3.22 2.40
N ALA A 88 -23.75 2.13 1.92
CA ALA A 88 -22.38 2.13 1.42
C ALA A 88 -22.23 2.74 0.02
N ASN A 89 -23.32 2.96 -0.72
CA ASN A 89 -23.26 3.46 -2.09
C ASN A 89 -22.48 4.80 -2.19
N GLY A 90 -21.46 4.83 -3.04
CA GLY A 90 -20.62 6.00 -3.29
C GLY A 90 -19.52 6.22 -2.24
N LEU A 91 -19.45 5.39 -1.19
CA LEU A 91 -18.37 5.45 -0.21
C LEU A 91 -17.09 4.83 -0.79
N THR A 92 -15.93 5.43 -0.50
CA THR A 92 -14.63 4.95 -1.00
C THR A 92 -13.62 4.59 0.09
N VAL A 93 -12.75 3.61 -0.15
CA VAL A 93 -11.62 3.32 0.76
C VAL A 93 -10.35 3.14 -0.05
N THR A 94 -9.22 3.57 0.50
CA THR A 94 -7.92 3.42 -0.13
C THR A 94 -7.23 2.16 0.40
N THR A 95 -6.58 1.40 -0.48
CA THR A 95 -5.78 0.24 -0.07
C THR A 95 -4.51 0.66 0.65
N ALA A 96 -4.11 -0.15 1.64
CA ALA A 96 -2.82 -0.06 2.32
C ALA A 96 -1.69 -0.55 1.41
N ALA A 97 -0.44 -0.42 1.87
CA ALA A 97 0.75 -0.79 1.09
C ALA A 97 0.79 -2.27 0.66
N ASP A 98 0.08 -3.14 1.36
CA ASP A 98 -0.04 -4.57 1.09
C ASP A 98 -1.27 -4.93 0.23
N GLY A 99 -2.01 -3.93 -0.26
CA GLY A 99 -3.24 -4.12 -1.04
C GLY A 99 -4.48 -4.41 -0.22
N THR A 100 -4.38 -4.46 1.11
CA THR A 100 -5.55 -4.68 1.96
C THR A 100 -6.36 -3.39 2.14
N PHE A 101 -7.66 -3.52 2.36
CA PHE A 101 -8.51 -2.41 2.75
C PHE A 101 -9.46 -2.84 3.87
N SER A 102 -9.81 -1.88 4.72
CA SER A 102 -10.82 -2.06 5.77
C SER A 102 -11.56 -0.75 5.97
N ARG A 103 -12.88 -0.79 5.95
CA ARG A 103 -13.74 0.36 6.25
C ARG A 103 -14.92 -0.06 7.09
N THR A 104 -15.17 0.70 8.15
CA THR A 104 -16.38 0.56 8.94
C THR A 104 -17.49 1.42 8.36
N ILE A 105 -18.67 0.84 8.13
CA ILE A 105 -19.85 1.52 7.60
C ILE A 105 -21.05 1.19 8.50
N GLN A 106 -21.82 2.22 8.85
CA GLN A 106 -23.09 2.04 9.55
C GLN A 106 -24.20 1.88 8.52
N PHE A 107 -24.85 0.72 8.53
CA PHE A 107 -26.07 0.47 7.79
C PHE A 107 -27.30 0.71 8.66
N ARG A 108 -28.43 0.98 8.00
CA ARG A 108 -29.74 1.07 8.62
C ARG A 108 -30.29 -0.32 8.89
N VAL A 109 -30.77 -0.52 10.11
CA VAL A 109 -31.35 -1.79 10.58
C VAL A 109 -32.88 -1.86 10.38
N ASP A 110 -33.46 -0.88 9.69
CA ASP A 110 -34.90 -0.81 9.35
C ASP A 110 -35.27 -1.64 8.11
N GLY A 111 -34.31 -2.43 7.58
CA GLY A 111 -34.44 -3.24 6.37
C GLY A 111 -34.17 -2.50 5.08
N SER A 112 -33.98 -1.16 5.10
CA SER A 112 -33.73 -0.40 3.87
C SER A 112 -32.35 -0.61 3.27
N ASP A 113 -31.37 -1.02 4.09
CA ASP A 113 -30.01 -1.34 3.66
C ASP A 113 -29.76 -2.85 3.50
N GLU A 114 -30.81 -3.68 3.61
CA GLU A 114 -30.71 -5.10 3.28
C GLU A 114 -30.57 -5.27 1.77
N GLY A 115 -29.51 -5.92 1.32
CA GLY A 115 -29.32 -6.14 -0.11
C GLY A 115 -27.89 -6.42 -0.53
N ILE A 116 -27.63 -6.17 -1.82
CA ILE A 116 -26.32 -6.40 -2.42
C ILE A 116 -25.44 -5.18 -2.19
N LEU A 117 -24.30 -5.41 -1.55
CA LEU A 117 -23.16 -4.51 -1.48
C LEU A 117 -22.19 -4.86 -2.61
N THR A 118 -21.77 -3.88 -3.41
CA THR A 118 -20.77 -4.07 -4.46
C THR A 118 -19.50 -3.29 -4.19
N ALA A 119 -18.39 -3.69 -4.81
CA ALA A 119 -17.15 -2.92 -4.82
C ALA A 119 -16.42 -3.04 -6.17
N ILE A 120 -15.76 -1.94 -6.55
CA ILE A 120 -14.83 -1.86 -7.68
C ILE A 120 -13.55 -1.15 -7.23
N ALA A 121 -12.39 -1.58 -7.72
CA ALA A 121 -11.10 -0.92 -7.50
C ALA A 121 -10.70 -0.15 -8.74
N VAL A 122 -10.08 1.02 -8.55
CA VAL A 122 -9.49 1.84 -9.61
C VAL A 122 -8.05 2.17 -9.26
N ASP A 123 -7.14 2.00 -10.23
CA ASP A 123 -5.72 2.34 -10.11
C ASP A 123 -5.42 3.81 -10.48
N ASP A 124 -4.15 4.18 -10.43
CA ASP A 124 -3.65 5.51 -10.79
C ASP A 124 -3.66 5.79 -12.30
N HIS A 125 -3.89 4.76 -13.12
CA HIS A 125 -4.06 4.83 -14.57
C HIS A 125 -5.54 4.76 -15.01
N ASN A 126 -6.47 4.85 -14.05
CA ASN A 126 -7.91 4.76 -14.26
C ASN A 126 -8.41 3.42 -14.84
N LEU A 127 -7.63 2.34 -14.72
CA LEU A 127 -8.11 1.00 -15.00
C LEU A 127 -8.98 0.50 -13.85
N THR A 128 -10.04 -0.23 -14.18
CA THR A 128 -11.06 -0.67 -13.22
C THR A 128 -11.04 -2.19 -13.09
N SER A 129 -11.18 -2.68 -11.87
CA SER A 129 -11.33 -4.11 -11.58
C SER A 129 -12.66 -4.68 -12.04
N GLN A 130 -12.80 -6.00 -11.92
CA GLN A 130 -14.11 -6.63 -11.86
C GLN A 130 -14.95 -6.06 -10.70
N THR A 131 -16.27 -6.09 -10.87
CA THR A 131 -17.21 -5.82 -9.77
C THR A 131 -17.31 -7.06 -8.89
N VAL A 132 -17.01 -6.92 -7.61
CA VAL A 132 -17.33 -7.93 -6.60
C VAL A 132 -18.62 -7.55 -5.88
N GLN A 133 -19.32 -8.55 -5.36
CA GLN A 133 -20.59 -8.35 -4.67
C GLN A 133 -20.78 -9.34 -3.54
N MET A 134 -21.53 -8.92 -2.53
CA MET A 134 -21.96 -9.77 -1.44
C MET A 134 -23.30 -9.29 -0.88
N PHE A 135 -24.04 -10.17 -0.24
CA PHE A 135 -25.28 -9.82 0.44
C PHE A 135 -24.99 -9.35 1.86
N VAL A 136 -25.65 -8.28 2.29
CA VAL A 136 -25.63 -7.78 3.67
C VAL A 136 -27.07 -7.65 4.18
N ALA A 137 -27.29 -8.08 5.42
CA ALA A 137 -28.55 -7.95 6.13
C ALA A 137 -28.25 -7.40 7.53
N PRO A 138 -28.28 -6.07 7.71
CA PRO A 138 -27.99 -5.44 9.00
C PRO A 138 -29.00 -5.86 10.07
N THR A 139 -28.51 -6.15 11.29
CA THR A 139 -29.36 -6.55 12.42
C THR A 139 -29.27 -5.55 13.58
N ALA A 140 -30.36 -5.45 14.35
CA ALA A 140 -30.51 -4.49 15.46
C ALA A 140 -30.06 -5.06 16.80
#